data_AF-A0A2N7RCP2-F1
#
_entry.id   AF-A0A2N7RCP2-F1
#
_cell.length_a   1.000
_cell.length_b   1.000
_cell.length_c   1.000
_cell.angle_alpha   90.00
_cell.angle_beta   90.00
_cell.angle_gamma   90.00
#
_symmetry.space_group_name_H-M   'P 1'
#
loop_
_entity.id
_entity.type
_entity.pdbx_description
1 polymer ?
#
loop_
_entity_poly.entity_id
_entity_poly.type
_entity_poly.pdbx_seq_one_letter_code
_entity_poly.pdbx_strand_id
1 'polypeptide(L)'
;MANRRTAKTPKSFKRPAPYGRPKLWFTKAFAALASLGLFSLLMTTAYNFLVGDVTLSFVKPHGRYYDFDLRNDSPADQIVKRFKVDYPPQKPIAHATRTIVAKAVGAGGYELPGGNSGWIPVTEFDELNGRILPADKVTPFIMPPTNSKNYLQLDAAVFDITFETAPANATLKVIDDILKALKLRNQATQQRYLVMDNLWIPTRALSVAEAVRLACRDDDSLSDELCPAHGGG
;
A
#
# COMPACT_ATOMS: atom_id res chain seq x y z
N MET A 1 -42.04 70.90 -57.88
CA MET A 1 -40.98 70.80 -56.86
C MET A 1 -41.10 69.46 -56.14
N ALA A 2 -39.95 68.77 -55.95
CA ALA A 2 -39.67 67.67 -55.00
C ALA A 2 -40.45 66.34 -55.16
N ASN A 3 -39.87 65.14 -55.02
CA ASN A 3 -38.49 64.71 -54.77
C ASN A 3 -38.40 63.21 -55.14
N ARG A 4 -37.36 62.81 -55.89
CA ARG A 4 -36.97 61.39 -56.07
C ARG A 4 -36.54 60.83 -54.72
N ARG A 5 -37.18 59.75 -54.25
CA ARG A 5 -36.61 58.87 -53.22
C ARG A 5 -36.40 57.48 -53.80
N THR A 6 -35.14 57.14 -54.00
CA THR A 6 -34.64 55.83 -54.36
C THR A 6 -34.90 54.84 -53.22
N ALA A 7 -35.72 53.82 -53.48
CA ALA A 7 -35.91 52.71 -52.55
C ALA A 7 -34.66 51.83 -52.56
N LYS A 8 -33.90 51.84 -51.45
CA LYS A 8 -32.81 50.89 -51.22
C LYS A 8 -33.41 49.51 -50.94
N THR A 9 -33.07 48.52 -51.75
CA THR A 9 -33.40 47.11 -51.50
C THR A 9 -32.72 46.64 -50.21
N PRO A 10 -33.42 45.90 -49.32
CA PRO A 10 -32.82 45.40 -48.10
C PRO A 10 -31.79 44.30 -48.41
N LYS A 11 -30.59 44.41 -47.81
CA LYS A 11 -29.55 43.38 -47.90
C LYS A 11 -30.08 42.08 -47.30
N SER A 12 -29.99 40.98 -48.04
CA SER A 12 -30.41 39.66 -47.60
C SER A 12 -29.64 39.23 -46.34
N PHE A 13 -30.35 38.88 -45.29
CA PHE A 13 -29.81 38.30 -44.07
C PHE A 13 -29.14 36.96 -44.40
N LYS A 14 -27.80 36.91 -44.41
CA LYS A 14 -27.05 35.64 -44.52
C LYS A 14 -27.20 34.90 -43.21
N ARG A 15 -27.91 33.77 -43.21
CA ARG A 15 -27.98 32.87 -42.05
C ARG A 15 -26.57 32.38 -41.68
N PRO A 16 -26.20 32.32 -40.39
CA PRO A 16 -24.96 31.67 -39.99
C PRO A 16 -24.99 30.22 -40.44
N ALA A 17 -23.87 29.74 -40.99
CA ALA A 17 -23.73 28.35 -41.41
C ALA A 17 -24.03 27.42 -40.22
N PRO A 18 -24.81 26.35 -40.41
CA PRO A 18 -25.09 25.41 -39.34
C PRO A 18 -23.76 24.83 -38.84
N TYR A 19 -23.62 24.70 -37.51
CA TYR A 19 -22.51 23.99 -36.88
C TYR A 19 -22.27 22.70 -37.67
N GLY A 20 -21.11 22.60 -38.32
CA GLY A 20 -20.78 21.46 -39.17
C GLY A 20 -20.93 20.18 -38.36
N ARG A 21 -21.69 19.21 -38.87
CA ARG A 21 -21.78 17.88 -38.28
C ARG A 21 -20.35 17.39 -38.03
N PRO A 22 -20.01 16.91 -36.81
CA PRO A 22 -18.67 16.42 -36.54
C PRO A 22 -18.32 15.38 -37.60
N LYS A 23 -17.13 15.50 -38.21
CA LYS A 23 -16.71 14.60 -39.29
C LYS A 23 -16.86 13.16 -38.80
N LEU A 24 -17.42 12.29 -39.65
CA LEU A 24 -17.76 10.89 -39.34
C LEU A 24 -16.59 10.08 -38.73
N TRP A 25 -15.35 10.49 -38.98
CA TRP A 25 -14.16 9.87 -38.39
C TRP A 25 -14.01 10.17 -36.89
N PHE A 26 -14.40 11.36 -36.42
CA PHE A 26 -14.39 11.68 -34.99
C PHE A 26 -15.41 10.84 -34.21
N THR A 27 -16.62 10.63 -34.76
CA THR A 27 -17.62 9.78 -34.10
C THR A 27 -17.21 8.30 -34.09
N LYS A 28 -16.57 7.82 -35.16
CA LYS A 28 -15.98 6.46 -35.19
C LYS A 28 -14.81 6.30 -34.22
N ALA A 29 -13.94 7.30 -34.11
CA ALA A 29 -12.82 7.29 -33.17
C ALA A 29 -13.31 7.32 -31.71
N PHE A 30 -14.30 8.15 -31.39
CA PHE A 30 -14.93 8.17 -30.07
C PHE A 30 -15.65 6.85 -29.75
N ALA A 31 -16.36 6.27 -30.72
CA ALA A 31 -17.00 4.97 -30.54
C ALA A 31 -15.98 3.84 -30.31
N ALA A 32 -14.85 3.86 -31.03
CA ALA A 32 -13.77 2.90 -30.84
C ALA A 32 -13.06 3.06 -29.49
N LEU A 33 -12.84 4.30 -29.02
CA LEU A 33 -12.29 4.55 -27.69
C LEU A 33 -13.28 4.14 -26.58
N ALA A 34 -14.56 4.45 -26.75
CA ALA A 34 -15.60 4.05 -25.82
C ALA A 34 -15.75 2.53 -25.73
N SER A 35 -15.68 1.81 -26.86
CA SER A 35 -15.76 0.35 -26.87
C SER A 35 -14.52 -0.29 -26.23
N LEU A 36 -13.32 0.24 -26.46
CA LEU A 36 -12.10 -0.20 -25.79
C LEU A 36 -12.15 0.04 -24.28
N GLY A 37 -12.66 1.18 -23.84
CA GLY A 37 -12.84 1.48 -22.42
C GLY A 37 -13.88 0.59 -21.74
N LEU A 38 -15.00 0.30 -22.40
CA LEU A 38 -16.01 -0.62 -21.85
C LEU A 38 -15.48 -2.05 -21.78
N PHE A 39 -14.75 -2.48 -22.82
CA PHE A 39 -14.14 -3.79 -22.90
C PHE A 39 -13.06 -3.98 -21.82
N SER A 40 -12.21 -2.98 -21.59
CA SER A 40 -11.19 -3.06 -20.54
C SER A 40 -11.83 -3.16 -19.14
N LEU A 41 -12.93 -2.44 -18.90
CA LEU A 41 -13.67 -2.53 -17.64
C LEU A 41 -14.30 -3.90 -17.44
N LEU A 42 -14.94 -4.47 -18.47
CA LEU A 42 -15.49 -5.83 -18.41
C LEU A 42 -14.39 -6.88 -18.17
N MET A 43 -13.28 -6.79 -18.89
CA MET A 43 -12.14 -7.69 -18.72
C MET A 43 -11.53 -7.59 -17.32
N THR A 44 -11.36 -6.37 -16.79
CA THR A 44 -10.83 -6.16 -15.43
C THR A 44 -11.77 -6.74 -14.38
N THR A 45 -13.09 -6.55 -14.56
CA THR A 45 -14.09 -7.06 -13.62
C THR A 45 -14.14 -8.59 -13.61
N ALA A 46 -14.15 -9.20 -14.80
CA ALA A 46 -14.10 -10.66 -14.95
C ALA A 46 -12.78 -11.24 -14.41
N TYR A 47 -11.67 -10.53 -14.62
CA TYR A 47 -10.37 -10.93 -14.09
C TYR A 47 -10.33 -10.83 -12.56
N ASN A 48 -10.77 -9.73 -11.95
CA ASN A 48 -10.78 -9.58 -10.49
C ASN A 48 -11.70 -10.60 -9.80
N PHE A 49 -12.75 -11.07 -10.49
CA PHE A 49 -13.56 -12.18 -10.03
C PHE A 49 -12.79 -13.51 -10.01
N LEU A 50 -11.89 -13.72 -10.97
CA LEU A 50 -11.07 -14.95 -11.08
C LEU A 50 -9.74 -14.89 -10.31
N VAL A 51 -9.21 -13.69 -10.14
CA VAL A 51 -7.94 -13.39 -9.48
C VAL A 51 -8.21 -12.28 -8.48
N GLY A 52 -8.91 -12.66 -7.40
CA GLY A 52 -9.13 -11.82 -6.23
C GLY A 52 -7.82 -11.38 -5.57
N ASP A 53 -7.97 -10.50 -4.58
CA ASP A 53 -6.84 -9.95 -3.84
C ASP A 53 -6.32 -10.94 -2.79
N VAL A 54 -5.01 -10.90 -2.58
CA VAL A 54 -4.37 -11.60 -1.47
C VAL A 54 -4.36 -10.67 -0.28
N THR A 55 -4.91 -11.13 0.84
CA THR A 55 -5.01 -10.35 2.08
C THR A 55 -3.97 -10.84 3.08
N LEU A 56 -3.29 -9.88 3.71
CA LEU A 56 -2.31 -10.12 4.77
C LEU A 56 -2.95 -9.75 6.11
N SER A 57 -2.85 -10.64 7.09
CA SER A 57 -3.39 -10.39 8.43
C SER A 57 -2.44 -10.85 9.53
N PHE A 58 -2.34 -10.05 10.58
CA PHE A 58 -1.71 -10.45 11.83
C PHE A 58 -2.68 -11.30 12.64
N VAL A 59 -2.18 -12.42 13.17
CA VAL A 59 -2.99 -13.36 13.96
C VAL A 59 -2.75 -13.13 15.45
N LYS A 60 -1.50 -13.30 15.90
CA LYS A 60 -1.11 -13.19 17.30
C LYS A 60 0.42 -13.11 17.46
N PRO A 61 0.92 -12.63 18.61
CA PRO A 61 2.33 -12.79 18.93
C PRO A 61 2.66 -14.26 19.24
N HIS A 62 3.83 -14.71 18.77
CA HIS A 62 4.40 -16.02 19.03
C HIS A 62 5.72 -15.85 19.79
N GLY A 63 5.61 -15.51 21.08
CA GLY A 63 6.76 -15.07 21.87
C GLY A 63 7.36 -13.78 21.30
N ARG A 64 8.58 -13.87 20.76
CA ARG A 64 9.27 -12.75 20.10
C ARG A 64 9.02 -12.69 18.58
N TYR A 65 8.37 -13.71 18.04
CA TYR A 65 7.98 -13.82 16.64
C TYR A 65 6.51 -13.45 16.49
N TYR A 66 6.00 -13.42 15.26
CA TYR A 66 4.62 -13.05 14.98
C TYR A 66 3.98 -14.02 14.00
N ASP A 67 2.80 -14.52 14.35
CA ASP A 67 2.01 -15.35 13.45
C ASP A 67 1.24 -14.45 12.48
N PHE A 68 1.43 -14.68 11.19
CA PHE A 68 0.75 -13.97 10.11
C PHE A 68 0.11 -14.97 9.14
N ASP A 69 -0.98 -14.52 8.54
CA ASP A 69 -1.73 -15.26 7.55
C ASP A 69 -1.75 -14.49 6.23
N LEU A 70 -1.39 -15.17 5.15
CA LEU A 70 -1.68 -14.74 3.77
C LEU A 70 -2.86 -15.54 3.25
N ARG A 71 -3.97 -14.86 2.99
CA ARG A 71 -5.18 -15.48 2.47
C ARG A 71 -5.34 -15.15 0.99
N ASN A 72 -5.46 -16.19 0.18
CA ASN A 72 -5.79 -16.07 -1.24
C ASN A 72 -7.29 -16.29 -1.41
N ASP A 73 -8.05 -15.21 -1.61
CA ASP A 73 -9.49 -15.25 -1.85
C ASP A 73 -9.83 -15.46 -3.34
N SER A 74 -8.84 -15.81 -4.17
CA SER A 74 -9.07 -16.10 -5.57
C SER A 74 -9.24 -17.61 -5.81
N PRO A 75 -10.08 -17.99 -6.80
CA PRO A 75 -10.24 -19.38 -7.22
C PRO A 75 -9.02 -19.93 -7.99
N ALA A 76 -7.92 -19.17 -8.08
CA ALA A 76 -6.69 -19.56 -8.75
C ALA A 76 -5.49 -19.50 -7.80
N ASP A 77 -4.54 -20.40 -8.00
CA ASP A 77 -3.27 -20.35 -7.26
C ASP A 77 -2.50 -19.06 -7.61
N GLN A 78 -1.94 -18.42 -6.59
CA GLN A 78 -1.06 -17.28 -6.75
C GLN A 78 0.35 -17.62 -6.30
N ILE A 79 1.34 -16.96 -6.88
CA ILE A 79 2.74 -17.04 -6.46
C ILE A 79 3.17 -15.69 -5.89
N VAL A 80 3.79 -15.71 -4.72
CA VAL A 80 4.43 -14.53 -4.14
C VAL A 80 5.70 -14.25 -4.94
N LYS A 81 5.72 -13.14 -5.67
CA LYS A 81 6.90 -12.67 -6.41
C LYS A 81 7.89 -11.98 -5.52
N ARG A 82 7.37 -11.15 -4.61
CA ARG A 82 8.16 -10.38 -3.66
C ARG A 82 7.36 -10.19 -2.39
N PHE A 83 8.00 -10.36 -1.25
CA PHE A 83 7.52 -10.00 0.06
C PHE A 83 8.66 -9.23 0.74
N LYS A 84 8.34 -8.06 1.27
CA LYS A 84 9.34 -7.17 1.86
C LYS A 84 8.73 -6.45 3.04
N VAL A 85 9.48 -6.37 4.13
CA VAL A 85 9.14 -5.55 5.28
C VAL A 85 10.14 -4.39 5.36
N ASP A 86 9.61 -3.18 5.38
CA ASP A 86 10.37 -1.95 5.48
C ASP A 86 10.13 -1.29 6.83
N TYR A 87 11.22 -0.82 7.44
CA TYR A 87 11.18 0.02 8.63
C TYR A 87 11.43 1.47 8.19
N PRO A 88 10.38 2.28 7.97
CA PRO A 88 10.55 3.66 7.52
C PRO A 88 11.36 4.48 8.54
N PRO A 89 12.08 5.53 8.09
CA PRO A 89 12.86 6.38 8.98
C PRO A 89 12.02 6.96 10.12
N GLN A 90 12.31 6.53 11.35
CA GLN A 90 11.64 6.97 12.57
C GLN A 90 12.58 6.80 13.77
N LYS A 91 12.30 7.52 14.86
CA LYS A 91 13.00 7.30 16.13
C LYS A 91 12.45 6.01 16.76
N PRO A 92 13.28 5.02 17.11
CA PRO A 92 12.81 3.83 17.79
C PRO A 92 12.39 4.21 19.22
N ILE A 93 11.20 3.79 19.64
CA ILE A 93 10.81 3.79 21.05
C ILE A 93 10.82 2.35 21.52
N ALA A 94 11.65 2.11 22.53
CA ALA A 94 11.87 0.78 23.05
C ALA A 94 12.24 0.86 24.52
N HIS A 95 11.63 0.00 25.32
CA HIS A 95 12.04 -0.22 26.69
C HIS A 95 12.84 -1.52 26.84
N ALA A 96 13.62 -1.57 27.91
CA ALA A 96 14.27 -2.81 28.33
C ALA A 96 13.28 -3.66 29.13
N THR A 97 13.05 -4.90 28.70
CA THR A 97 12.14 -5.84 29.38
C THR A 97 12.72 -6.41 30.67
N ARG A 98 14.02 -6.20 30.91
CA ARG A 98 14.75 -6.61 32.10
C ARG A 98 15.93 -5.69 32.36
N THR A 99 16.41 -5.68 33.60
CA THR A 99 17.66 -5.00 33.95
C THR A 99 18.81 -5.54 33.11
N ILE A 100 19.51 -4.63 32.42
CA ILE A 100 20.67 -4.92 31.59
C ILE A 100 21.91 -4.33 32.25
N VAL A 101 22.91 -5.17 32.49
CA VAL A 101 24.20 -4.76 33.05
C VAL A 101 25.20 -4.65 31.91
N ALA A 102 25.70 -3.44 31.65
CA ALA A 102 26.75 -3.21 30.67
C ALA A 102 28.10 -3.63 31.26
N LYS A 103 28.94 -4.27 30.45
CA LYS A 103 30.32 -4.59 30.83
C LYS A 103 31.23 -3.41 30.49
N ALA A 104 32.09 -3.01 31.42
CA ALA A 104 33.12 -2.02 31.10
C ALA A 104 34.12 -2.61 30.11
N VAL A 105 34.41 -1.86 29.04
CA VAL A 105 35.42 -2.20 28.03
C VAL A 105 36.45 -1.07 28.00
N GLY A 106 37.67 -1.39 28.46
CA GLY A 106 38.78 -0.44 28.50
C GLY A 106 38.56 0.76 29.43
N ALA A 107 39.25 1.87 29.13
CA ALA A 107 39.37 3.05 30.00
C ALA A 107 38.15 4.02 29.96
N GLY A 108 36.96 3.56 29.56
CA GLY A 108 35.77 4.42 29.53
C GLY A 108 34.60 3.96 28.66
N GLY A 109 34.69 2.80 28.01
CA GLY A 109 33.59 2.23 27.23
C GLY A 109 32.70 1.33 28.08
N TYR A 110 31.41 1.27 27.75
CA TYR A 110 30.49 0.25 28.23
C TYR A 110 29.93 -0.52 27.03
N GLU A 111 29.86 -1.83 27.15
CA GLU A 111 29.30 -2.73 26.16
C GLU A 111 28.05 -3.41 26.71
N LEU A 112 26.95 -3.26 25.98
CA LEU A 112 25.71 -3.94 26.28
C LEU A 112 25.80 -5.42 25.89
N PRO A 113 25.03 -6.32 26.54
CA PRO A 113 24.93 -7.71 26.12
C PRO A 113 24.52 -7.81 24.64
N GLY A 114 25.31 -8.51 23.83
CA GLY A 114 25.06 -8.61 22.39
C GLY A 114 25.51 -7.38 21.58
N GLY A 115 26.32 -6.50 22.17
CA GLY A 115 26.92 -5.34 21.52
C GLY A 115 26.06 -4.07 21.60
N ASN A 116 26.64 -2.95 21.20
CA ASN A 116 25.98 -1.64 21.28
C ASN A 116 25.07 -1.36 20.08
N SER A 117 25.31 -2.01 18.94
CA SER A 117 24.40 -1.98 17.78
C SER A 117 23.30 -3.04 17.90
N GLY A 118 22.18 -2.78 17.24
CA GLY A 118 21.12 -3.75 17.02
C GLY A 118 20.56 -3.54 15.62
N TRP A 119 20.00 -4.60 15.05
CA TRP A 119 19.25 -4.56 13.80
C TRP A 119 17.81 -5.05 14.02
N ILE A 120 16.98 -4.94 12.98
CA ILE A 120 15.56 -5.29 12.99
C ILE A 120 15.34 -6.51 12.07
N PRO A 121 15.37 -7.75 12.61
CA PRO A 121 15.39 -8.97 11.79
C PRO A 121 14.22 -9.10 10.81
N VAL A 122 13.04 -8.59 11.16
CA VAL A 122 11.86 -8.68 10.28
C VAL A 122 12.08 -8.02 8.91
N THR A 123 12.98 -7.03 8.78
CA THR A 123 13.25 -6.38 7.48
C THR A 123 14.06 -7.25 6.52
N GLU A 124 14.68 -8.32 7.01
CA GLU A 124 15.47 -9.27 6.21
C GLU A 124 14.64 -10.49 5.77
N PHE A 125 13.36 -10.54 6.16
CA PHE A 125 12.50 -11.68 5.89
C PHE A 125 12.11 -11.77 4.40
N ASP A 126 12.51 -12.87 3.75
CA ASP A 126 12.28 -13.13 2.33
C ASP A 126 11.73 -14.54 2.04
N GLU A 127 11.48 -15.36 3.06
CA GLU A 127 11.11 -16.78 2.92
C GLU A 127 9.79 -17.03 2.16
N LEU A 128 8.94 -16.00 2.04
CA LEU A 128 7.72 -16.09 1.24
C LEU A 128 7.96 -15.96 -0.26
N ASN A 129 9.12 -15.47 -0.71
CA ASN A 129 9.43 -15.28 -2.12
C ASN A 129 9.43 -16.62 -2.87
N GLY A 130 8.63 -16.70 -3.94
CA GLY A 130 8.45 -17.92 -4.72
C GLY A 130 7.44 -18.91 -4.15
N ARG A 131 6.87 -18.65 -2.96
CA ARG A 131 5.86 -19.52 -2.36
C ARG A 131 4.54 -19.46 -3.11
N ILE A 132 3.92 -20.62 -3.29
CA ILE A 132 2.58 -20.76 -3.88
C ILE A 132 1.54 -20.59 -2.77
N LEU A 133 0.59 -19.68 -3.00
CA LEU A 133 -0.62 -19.47 -2.22
C LEU A 133 -1.76 -20.22 -2.93
N PRO A 134 -2.24 -21.35 -2.38
CA PRO A 134 -3.29 -22.11 -3.02
C PRO A 134 -4.59 -21.32 -3.12
N ALA A 135 -5.41 -21.61 -4.13
CA ALA A 135 -6.74 -21.04 -4.29
C ALA A 135 -7.62 -21.22 -3.04
N ASP A 136 -8.36 -20.18 -2.67
CA ASP A 136 -9.32 -20.14 -1.55
C ASP A 136 -8.77 -20.67 -0.21
N LYS A 137 -7.47 -20.48 0.03
CA LYS A 137 -6.79 -20.96 1.25
C LYS A 137 -6.00 -19.89 1.97
N VAL A 138 -5.86 -20.13 3.27
CA VAL A 138 -4.97 -19.39 4.17
C VAL A 138 -3.63 -20.09 4.25
N THR A 139 -2.56 -19.33 4.08
CA THR A 139 -1.18 -19.78 4.20
C THR A 139 -0.54 -19.11 5.42
N PRO A 140 -0.39 -19.83 6.54
CA PRO A 140 0.27 -19.29 7.72
C PRO A 140 1.78 -19.21 7.53
N PHE A 141 2.40 -18.23 8.19
CA PHE A 141 3.83 -18.06 8.29
C PHE A 141 4.21 -17.29 9.55
N ILE A 142 5.48 -17.39 9.93
CA ILE A 142 6.01 -16.77 11.14
C ILE A 142 6.95 -15.65 10.70
N MET A 143 6.67 -14.42 11.13
CA MET A 143 7.57 -13.30 10.93
C MET A 143 8.66 -13.26 12.01
N PRO A 144 9.90 -12.90 11.65
CA PRO A 144 10.98 -12.70 12.60
C PRO A 144 10.68 -11.58 13.61
N PRO A 145 11.46 -11.50 14.71
CA PRO A 145 11.33 -10.43 15.68
C PRO A 145 11.59 -9.05 15.09
N THR A 146 10.98 -8.03 15.69
CA THR A 146 11.22 -6.62 15.35
C THR A 146 12.53 -6.08 15.93
N ASN A 147 13.20 -6.83 16.82
CA ASN A 147 14.48 -6.44 17.39
C ASN A 147 15.40 -7.66 17.54
N SER A 148 16.67 -7.50 17.20
CA SER A 148 17.72 -8.51 17.41
C SER A 148 18.01 -8.77 18.89
N LYS A 149 17.88 -7.75 19.74
CA LYS A 149 18.18 -7.82 21.18
C LYS A 149 16.99 -8.39 21.96
N ASN A 150 17.22 -9.50 22.67
CA ASN A 150 16.15 -10.21 23.41
C ASN A 150 15.63 -9.51 24.66
N TYR A 151 16.31 -8.45 25.09
CA TYR A 151 15.95 -7.64 26.24
C TYR A 151 15.36 -6.28 25.84
N LEU A 152 15.24 -5.99 24.53
CA LEU A 152 14.59 -4.78 24.04
C LEU A 152 13.26 -5.15 23.37
N GLN A 153 12.23 -4.40 23.71
CA GLN A 153 10.91 -4.49 23.11
C GLN A 153 10.53 -3.11 22.58
N LEU A 154 9.95 -3.06 21.37
CA LEU A 154 9.46 -1.81 20.80
C LEU A 154 8.12 -1.47 21.45
N ASP A 155 7.99 -0.25 21.97
CA ASP A 155 6.75 0.29 22.53
C ASP A 155 5.79 0.70 21.42
N ALA A 156 6.31 1.46 20.46
CA ALA A 156 5.60 1.86 19.27
C ALA A 156 6.57 1.95 18.09
N ALA A 157 6.18 1.37 16.95
CA ALA A 157 6.93 1.48 15.71
C ALA A 157 6.02 1.28 14.50
N VAL A 158 6.30 2.01 13.41
CA VAL A 158 5.62 1.82 12.13
C VAL A 158 6.42 0.87 11.24
N PHE A 159 5.75 -0.07 10.60
CA PHE A 159 6.34 -0.97 9.60
C PHE A 159 5.49 -0.96 8.33
N ASP A 160 6.14 -1.02 7.18
CA ASP A 160 5.48 -1.12 5.89
C ASP A 160 5.73 -2.51 5.31
N ILE A 161 4.67 -3.30 5.10
CA ILE A 161 4.79 -4.59 4.43
C ILE A 161 4.33 -4.43 2.99
N THR A 162 5.22 -4.72 2.06
CA THR A 162 4.93 -4.69 0.63
C THR A 162 5.03 -6.09 0.07
N PHE A 163 3.99 -6.55 -0.62
CA PHE A 163 4.00 -7.84 -1.29
C PHE A 163 3.43 -7.76 -2.71
N GLU A 164 3.98 -8.58 -3.57
CA GLU A 164 3.62 -8.71 -4.98
C GLU A 164 3.24 -10.15 -5.24
N THR A 165 2.06 -10.34 -5.81
CA THR A 165 1.58 -11.65 -6.24
C THR A 165 1.30 -11.64 -7.74
N ALA A 166 1.34 -12.84 -8.32
CA ALA A 166 0.92 -13.07 -9.68
C ALA A 166 0.19 -14.42 -9.76
N PRO A 167 -0.72 -14.63 -10.72
CA PRO A 167 -1.28 -15.95 -10.96
C PRO A 167 -0.19 -16.99 -11.26
N ALA A 168 -0.32 -18.19 -10.73
CA ALA A 168 0.56 -19.31 -11.08
C ALA A 168 0.31 -19.82 -12.51
N ASN A 169 -0.93 -19.68 -13.00
CA ASN A 169 -1.32 -20.04 -14.36
C ASN A 169 -0.75 -19.05 -15.40
N ALA A 170 -0.13 -19.57 -16.46
CA ALA A 170 0.52 -18.77 -17.49
C ALA A 170 -0.44 -17.83 -18.24
N THR A 171 -1.66 -18.27 -18.56
CA THR A 171 -2.66 -17.45 -19.26
C THR A 171 -3.12 -16.30 -18.38
N LEU A 172 -3.46 -16.59 -17.12
CA LEU A 172 -3.88 -15.56 -16.17
C LEU A 172 -2.74 -14.57 -15.88
N LYS A 173 -1.50 -15.04 -15.85
CA LYS A 173 -0.31 -14.18 -15.70
C LYS A 173 -0.17 -13.18 -16.84
N VAL A 174 -0.38 -13.60 -18.10
CA VAL A 174 -0.31 -12.66 -19.25
C VAL A 174 -1.39 -11.59 -19.12
N ILE A 175 -2.60 -11.97 -18.72
CA ILE A 175 -3.70 -11.01 -18.48
C ILE A 175 -3.32 -10.06 -17.34
N ASP A 176 -2.76 -10.59 -16.25
CA ASP A 176 -2.27 -9.81 -15.11
C ASP A 176 -1.26 -8.73 -15.53
N ASP A 177 -0.26 -9.14 -16.31
CA ASP A 177 0.82 -8.28 -16.78
C ASP A 177 0.27 -7.15 -17.67
N ILE A 178 -0.72 -7.45 -18.53
CA ILE A 178 -1.42 -6.45 -19.35
C ILE A 178 -2.21 -5.48 -18.46
N LEU A 179 -2.98 -5.98 -17.48
CA LEU A 179 -3.77 -5.13 -16.59
C LEU A 179 -2.87 -4.21 -15.74
N LYS A 180 -1.74 -4.72 -15.25
CA LYS A 180 -0.71 -3.93 -14.55
C LYS A 180 -0.08 -2.88 -15.46
N ALA A 181 0.23 -3.22 -16.72
CA ALA A 181 0.79 -2.27 -17.69
C ALA A 181 -0.20 -1.14 -18.03
N LEU A 182 -1.50 -1.45 -18.08
CA LEU A 182 -2.57 -0.48 -18.29
C LEU A 182 -2.96 0.30 -17.01
N LYS A 183 -2.30 0.06 -15.88
CA LYS A 183 -2.63 0.64 -14.55
C LYS A 183 -4.06 0.35 -14.10
N LEU A 184 -4.65 -0.74 -14.60
CA LEU A 184 -5.96 -1.24 -14.18
C LEU A 184 -5.86 -2.12 -12.94
N ARG A 185 -4.65 -2.56 -12.60
CA ARG A 185 -4.32 -3.30 -11.37
C ARG A 185 -3.02 -2.76 -10.76
N ASN A 186 -2.97 -2.76 -9.43
CA ASN A 186 -1.75 -2.42 -8.70
C ASN A 186 -0.66 -3.48 -8.93
N GLN A 187 0.59 -3.02 -9.04
CA GLN A 187 1.74 -3.92 -9.19
C GLN A 187 2.08 -4.63 -7.87
N ALA A 188 1.97 -3.90 -6.77
CA ALA A 188 2.24 -4.36 -5.42
C ALA A 188 1.14 -3.87 -4.47
N THR A 189 0.92 -4.65 -3.41
CA THR A 189 0.07 -4.26 -2.28
C THR A 189 0.98 -3.84 -1.14
N GLN A 190 0.79 -2.62 -0.65
CA GLN A 190 1.50 -2.10 0.51
C GLN A 190 0.50 -1.94 1.66
N GLN A 191 0.80 -2.55 2.80
CA GLN A 191 0.02 -2.45 4.03
C GLN A 191 0.92 -1.89 5.12
N ARG A 192 0.52 -0.76 5.70
CA ARG A 192 1.19 -0.17 6.87
C ARG A 192 0.62 -0.76 8.15
N TYR A 193 1.53 -1.06 9.07
CA TYR A 193 1.24 -1.53 10.42
C TYR A 193 1.84 -0.58 11.44
N LEU A 194 1.05 -0.31 12.48
CA LEU A 194 1.51 0.26 13.73
C LEU A 194 1.71 -0.91 14.70
N VAL A 195 2.95 -1.12 15.13
CA VAL A 195 3.31 -2.13 16.11
C VAL A 195 3.31 -1.48 17.48
N MET A 196 2.41 -1.93 18.36
CA MET A 196 2.28 -1.48 19.75
C MET A 196 1.99 -2.69 20.63
N ASP A 197 2.60 -2.76 21.81
CA ASP A 197 2.41 -3.87 22.76
C ASP A 197 2.54 -5.26 22.12
N ASN A 198 3.50 -5.39 21.20
CA ASN A 198 3.75 -6.63 20.44
C ASN A 198 2.59 -7.06 19.51
N LEU A 199 1.64 -6.17 19.23
CA LEU A 199 0.53 -6.35 18.29
C LEU A 199 0.80 -5.56 17.00
N TRP A 200 0.49 -6.17 15.85
CA TRP A 200 0.58 -5.50 14.56
C TRP A 200 -0.80 -5.01 14.14
N ILE A 201 -1.05 -3.71 14.30
CA ILE A 201 -2.34 -3.09 14.03
C ILE A 201 -2.30 -2.47 12.62
N PRO A 202 -3.13 -2.91 11.66
CA PRO A 202 -3.15 -2.32 10.33
C PRO A 202 -3.68 -0.88 10.41
N THR A 203 -3.00 0.05 9.72
CA THR A 203 -3.39 1.47 9.71
C THR A 203 -3.55 2.00 8.30
N ARG A 204 -4.45 2.98 8.15
CA ARG A 204 -4.64 3.75 6.91
C ARG A 204 -3.83 5.05 6.89
N ALA A 205 -3.01 5.29 7.91
CA ALA A 205 -2.19 6.48 8.01
C ALA A 205 -1.23 6.63 6.82
N LEU A 206 -1.24 7.81 6.20
CA LEU A 206 -0.44 8.10 5.00
C LEU A 206 1.02 8.37 5.35
N SER A 207 1.31 8.76 6.59
CA SER A 207 2.67 9.01 7.08
C SER A 207 2.94 8.34 8.43
N VAL A 208 4.22 8.15 8.77
CA VAL A 208 4.66 7.71 10.10
C VAL A 208 4.14 8.68 11.17
N ALA A 209 4.25 9.99 10.94
CA ALA A 209 3.77 11.01 11.86
C ALA A 209 2.27 10.90 12.14
N GLU A 210 1.46 10.61 11.11
CA GLU A 210 0.02 10.39 11.28
C GLU A 210 -0.28 9.07 12.01
N ALA A 211 0.46 8.00 11.72
CA ALA A 211 0.31 6.72 12.42
C ALA A 211 0.62 6.86 13.92
N VAL A 212 1.71 7.57 14.25
CA VAL A 212 2.09 7.90 15.63
C VAL A 212 1.05 8.82 16.28
N ARG A 213 0.54 9.83 15.56
CA ARG A 213 -0.54 10.70 16.08
C ARG A 213 -1.81 9.91 16.41
N LEU A 214 -2.17 8.93 15.59
CA LEU A 214 -3.32 8.06 15.85
C LEU A 214 -3.06 7.17 17.07
N ALA A 215 -1.87 6.57 17.17
CA ALA A 215 -1.42 5.81 18.33
C ALA A 215 -1.56 6.62 19.63
N CYS A 216 -1.01 7.84 19.61
CA CYS A 216 -1.04 8.81 20.71
C CYS A 216 -2.43 9.25 21.15
N ARG A 217 -3.41 9.23 20.24
CA ARG A 217 -4.79 9.59 20.57
C ARG A 217 -5.51 8.43 21.26
N ASP A 218 -5.15 7.21 20.89
CA ASP A 218 -5.86 6.01 21.29
C ASP A 218 -5.23 5.35 22.55
N ASP A 219 -3.98 5.72 22.89
CA ASP A 219 -3.25 5.23 24.05
C ASP A 219 -2.53 6.35 24.81
N ASP A 220 -3.05 6.67 26.01
CA ASP A 220 -2.50 7.70 26.88
C ASP A 220 -1.12 7.31 27.45
N SER A 221 -0.74 6.03 27.48
CA SER A 221 0.57 5.60 27.99
C SER A 221 1.75 6.01 27.09
N LEU A 222 1.46 6.35 25.84
CA LEU A 222 2.44 6.88 24.89
C LEU A 222 2.64 8.41 25.02
N SER A 223 1.85 9.09 25.86
CA SER A 223 1.77 10.57 25.89
C SER A 223 3.08 11.26 26.22
N ASP A 224 3.88 10.68 27.13
CA ASP A 224 4.95 11.41 27.79
C ASP A 224 6.29 11.40 27.02
N GLU A 225 6.53 10.39 26.18
CA GLU A 225 7.77 10.28 25.38
C GLU A 225 7.56 10.43 23.87
N LEU A 226 6.33 10.22 23.40
CA LEU A 226 6.01 9.95 22.00
C LEU A 226 5.07 10.99 21.38
N CYS A 227 4.18 11.54 22.20
CA CYS A 227 3.16 12.46 21.76
C CYS A 227 3.62 13.88 22.08
N PRO A 228 3.95 14.72 21.08
CA PRO A 228 4.22 16.12 21.37
C PRO A 228 3.00 16.69 22.08
N ALA A 229 3.20 17.21 23.30
CA ALA A 229 2.17 17.94 24.02
C ALA A 229 1.48 18.88 23.03
N HIS A 230 0.15 18.82 22.96
CA HIS A 230 -0.62 19.76 22.18
C HIS A 230 -0.27 21.17 22.65
N GLY A 231 0.68 21.81 22.00
CA GLY A 231 0.92 23.25 22.11
C GLY A 231 -0.28 23.94 21.48
N GLY A 232 -1.19 24.43 22.32
CA GLY A 232 -2.36 25.16 21.86
C GLY A 232 -3.49 25.24 22.87
N GLY A 233 -3.23 25.94 23.98
CA GLY A 233 -4.22 26.55 24.86
C GLY A 233 -3.59 27.79 25.49
#